data_AF-A0A8C0INA7-F1
#
_entry.id   AF-A0A8C0INA7-F1
#
_cell.length_a   1.000
_cell.length_b   1.000
_cell.length_c   1.000
_cell.angle_alpha   90.00
_cell.angle_beta   90.00
_cell.angle_gamma   90.00
#
_symmetry.space_group_name_H-M   'P 1'
#
loop_
_entity.id
_entity.type
_entity.pdbx_description
1 polymer ?
#
loop_
_entity_poly.entity_id
_entity_poly.type
_entity_poly.pdbx_seq_one_letter_code
_entity_poly.pdbx_strand_id
1 'polypeptide(L)'
;TFTYQDLSSEFCVPLTRTDNIPNTYTNMCKYHAAHCPTSNIPMMLLNPQPYHVPNGMSTGKFSDGMVYGVVHRTDNNHKKEMVVYGWSAHQLKEEMNYIKDVRATLEKVRKKMYGEYGEMKRKIQQLTNELTESLERHMQVQASALDSFSEMNSSLTSASIELQKTLVDVSLENTDIRDQIRNLKHTHEQSMEKLKEKQKQLETAQVENQLLKLKVECSQEANADVMREMTRRLYSQYEDKLKQEEQKHIAEKETLIAETNRLLKAIEEANKKMQITETSIQEKDKRIGELDQFIQRMEEVTFSAQRMLIHTTEFSGVILLITSIRSQHLEEVAAGLRERIKHLDDMVHCQQKKVKLMVEEIEILKKKIMQKELFIKQLLEKISFLECENKELQDRLDYLMETQPRTNVETREIGVGCDLPSRPVRTYTPFKRVLEFTVKNNTS
;
A
#
# COMPACT_ATOMS: atom_id res chain seq x y z
N THR A 1 -21.45 -20.84 -11.20
CA THR A 1 -21.01 -21.88 -12.15
C THR A 1 -19.67 -22.39 -11.66
N PHE A 2 -19.60 -23.52 -10.94
CA PHE A 2 -19.68 -24.90 -11.48
C PHE A 2 -18.67 -25.12 -12.62
N THR A 3 -17.75 -26.09 -12.64
CA THR A 3 -17.28 -27.20 -11.74
C THR A 3 -16.00 -27.74 -12.44
N TYR A 4 -14.96 -28.35 -11.85
CA TYR A 4 -14.82 -29.65 -11.16
C TYR A 4 -13.39 -29.64 -10.53
N GLN A 5 -13.08 -29.98 -9.28
CA GLN A 5 -13.28 -31.19 -8.46
C GLN A 5 -12.16 -32.25 -8.57
N ASP A 6 -11.59 -32.56 -7.39
CA ASP A 6 -10.64 -33.63 -7.06
C ASP A 6 -11.03 -35.05 -7.50
N LEU A 7 -9.99 -35.87 -7.72
CA LEU A 7 -9.91 -37.30 -7.35
C LEU A 7 -8.49 -37.49 -6.80
N SER A 8 -8.19 -37.84 -5.54
CA SER A 8 -8.74 -38.84 -4.60
C SER A 8 -8.41 -40.30 -4.96
N SER A 9 -7.92 -41.04 -3.95
CA SER A 9 -7.76 -42.50 -3.86
C SER A 9 -6.64 -43.16 -4.70
N GLU A 10 -6.06 -44.32 -4.35
CA GLU A 10 -5.93 -45.04 -3.06
C GLU A 10 -4.83 -46.13 -3.20
N PHE A 11 -4.41 -46.71 -2.07
CA PHE A 11 -3.78 -48.02 -1.88
C PHE A 11 -3.33 -48.85 -3.11
N CYS A 12 -2.04 -49.22 -3.10
CA CYS A 12 -1.64 -50.57 -3.47
C CYS A 12 -0.41 -51.03 -2.66
N VAL A 13 -0.61 -52.02 -1.79
CA VAL A 13 0.43 -52.81 -1.11
C VAL A 13 0.23 -54.27 -1.51
N PRO A 14 1.28 -54.96 -1.94
CA PRO A 14 1.67 -56.25 -1.33
C PRO A 14 3.12 -56.17 -0.79
N LEU A 15 3.50 -56.77 0.36
CA LEU A 15 3.76 -58.21 0.59
C LEU A 15 4.75 -58.78 -0.47
N THR A 16 5.91 -59.37 -0.16
CA THR A 16 6.41 -60.14 1.00
C THR A 16 7.92 -59.92 1.19
N ARG A 17 8.48 -59.82 2.41
CA ARG A 17 8.87 -60.88 3.37
C ARG A 17 9.98 -61.86 2.88
N THR A 18 11.09 -61.84 3.63
CA THR A 18 12.06 -62.92 3.96
C THR A 18 12.98 -63.56 2.91
N ASP A 19 14.27 -63.54 3.28
CA ASP A 19 15.27 -64.61 3.24
C ASP A 19 15.65 -65.28 1.91
N ASN A 20 16.95 -65.19 1.59
CA ASN A 20 17.72 -66.36 1.14
C ASN A 20 19.22 -66.19 1.43
N ILE A 21 19.67 -66.86 2.49
CA ILE A 21 21.07 -67.22 2.74
C ILE A 21 21.40 -68.45 1.87
N PRO A 22 22.56 -68.50 1.20
CA PRO A 22 23.21 -69.78 0.93
C PRO A 22 24.31 -70.05 1.96
N ASN A 23 24.05 -71.03 2.82
CA ASN A 23 25.01 -71.60 3.75
C ASN A 23 25.78 -72.68 2.99
N THR A 24 27.11 -72.68 3.00
CA THR A 24 27.89 -73.88 2.65
C THR A 24 29.04 -74.07 3.62
N TYR A 25 28.72 -74.73 4.73
CA TYR A 25 29.70 -75.45 5.55
C TYR A 25 30.17 -76.71 4.81
N THR A 26 31.47 -76.86 4.58
CA THR A 26 32.13 -78.19 4.52
C THR A 26 33.62 -77.99 4.86
N ASN A 27 34.03 -78.09 6.13
CA ASN A 27 34.52 -79.32 6.75
C ASN A 27 35.41 -80.20 5.84
N MET A 28 36.74 -80.11 5.99
CA MET A 28 37.65 -81.27 5.85
C MET A 28 38.91 -81.08 6.72
N CYS A 29 38.82 -81.51 7.98
CA CYS A 29 39.99 -81.81 8.81
C CYS A 29 39.78 -83.21 9.39
N LYS A 30 40.56 -84.22 8.94
CA LYS A 30 41.21 -85.25 9.79
C LYS A 30 41.78 -86.45 9.00
N TYR A 31 42.95 -86.89 9.49
CA TYR A 31 43.54 -88.24 9.45
C TYR A 31 43.54 -89.05 8.14
N HIS A 32 44.75 -89.45 7.72
CA HIS A 32 45.16 -90.85 7.92
C HIS A 32 46.65 -90.96 8.23
N ALA A 33 46.99 -92.01 8.99
CA ALA A 33 48.36 -92.39 9.36
C ALA A 33 48.65 -93.81 8.86
N ALA A 34 49.89 -94.25 9.08
CA ALA A 34 50.41 -95.60 8.86
C ALA A 34 50.59 -96.07 7.40
N HIS A 35 51.85 -96.21 7.00
CA HIS A 35 52.40 -97.56 6.75
C HIS A 35 53.92 -97.58 6.88
N CYS A 36 54.41 -98.51 7.71
CA CYS A 36 55.77 -99.03 7.65
C CYS A 36 55.72 -100.48 8.18
N PRO A 37 56.10 -101.46 7.36
CA PRO A 37 56.89 -102.60 7.84
C PRO A 37 58.01 -102.93 6.82
N THR A 38 59.15 -103.55 7.15
CA THR A 38 59.64 -104.09 8.43
C THR A 38 61.17 -104.20 8.37
N SER A 39 61.81 -104.23 9.54
CA SER A 39 63.21 -104.63 9.75
C SER A 39 63.58 -105.95 9.06
N ASN A 40 64.83 -106.07 8.58
CA ASN A 40 65.73 -107.16 8.99
C ASN A 40 67.19 -106.91 8.58
N ILE A 41 68.10 -106.92 9.56
CA ILE A 41 69.56 -107.07 9.41
C ILE A 41 69.97 -108.19 10.38
N PRO A 42 70.86 -109.12 9.98
CA PRO A 42 71.96 -109.41 10.90
C PRO A 42 73.33 -109.68 10.24
N MET A 43 74.35 -109.14 10.93
CA MET A 43 75.66 -109.76 11.22
C MET A 43 76.70 -110.07 10.12
N MET A 44 77.79 -109.31 10.22
CA MET A 44 79.21 -109.71 10.27
C MET A 44 79.78 -110.75 9.26
N LEU A 45 80.74 -110.36 8.40
CA LEU A 45 82.20 -110.21 8.65
C LEU A 45 82.97 -111.55 8.75
N LEU A 46 83.74 -111.91 7.72
CA LEU A 46 85.13 -112.37 7.86
C LEU A 46 85.90 -112.44 6.52
N ASN A 47 87.19 -112.11 6.59
CA ASN A 47 88.29 -112.35 5.65
C ASN A 47 89.54 -112.63 6.56
N PRO A 48 90.68 -113.24 6.15
CA PRO A 48 91.12 -113.70 4.82
C PRO A 48 91.80 -115.11 4.82
N GLN A 49 92.53 -115.45 3.74
CA GLN A 49 93.43 -116.62 3.57
C GLN A 49 94.80 -116.47 4.29
N PRO A 50 95.88 -117.26 4.01
CA PRO A 50 96.08 -118.69 3.60
C PRO A 50 97.09 -119.43 4.54
N TYR A 51 97.60 -120.62 4.17
CA TYR A 51 99.04 -120.98 3.98
C TYR A 51 99.29 -122.51 3.98
N HIS A 52 100.45 -122.96 3.47
CA HIS A 52 100.80 -124.36 3.16
C HIS A 52 102.23 -124.72 3.65
N VAL A 53 102.57 -126.02 3.62
CA VAL A 53 103.90 -126.69 3.79
C VAL A 53 104.54 -126.61 5.21
N PRO A 54 105.42 -127.57 5.65
CA PRO A 54 106.34 -128.39 4.85
C PRO A 54 106.47 -129.91 5.18
N ASN A 55 107.28 -130.59 4.34
CA ASN A 55 107.69 -132.00 4.40
C ASN A 55 108.64 -132.35 5.56
N GLY A 56 108.70 -133.65 5.90
CA GLY A 56 109.82 -134.29 6.60
C GLY A 56 110.12 -135.70 6.04
N MET A 57 111.40 -136.11 6.03
CA MET A 57 111.88 -137.46 5.70
C MET A 57 112.68 -138.05 6.88
N SER A 58 112.89 -139.37 6.92
CA SER A 58 113.60 -140.03 8.04
C SER A 58 114.35 -141.33 7.67
N THR A 59 115.17 -141.81 8.63
CA THR A 59 115.99 -143.05 8.70
C THR A 59 117.35 -143.01 7.96
N GLY A 60 118.51 -143.39 8.53
CA GLY A 60 118.94 -143.83 9.89
C GLY A 60 120.47 -143.58 10.06
N LYS A 61 121.29 -144.15 10.97
CA LYS A 61 121.19 -145.18 12.05
C LYS A 61 122.47 -145.07 12.95
N PHE A 62 122.32 -145.12 14.31
CA PHE A 62 123.33 -145.45 15.37
C PHE A 62 124.68 -144.66 15.42
N SER A 63 125.31 -144.29 16.55
CA SER A 63 125.06 -144.28 18.02
C SER A 63 126.08 -143.26 18.63
N ASP A 64 126.31 -143.00 19.93
CA ASP A 64 125.89 -143.54 21.24
C ASP A 64 126.02 -142.45 22.35
N GLY A 65 125.77 -142.78 23.64
CA GLY A 65 126.20 -142.01 24.82
C GLY A 65 125.09 -141.22 25.56
N MET A 66 124.82 -141.60 26.82
CA MET A 66 123.75 -141.03 27.68
C MET A 66 124.29 -140.25 28.88
N VAL A 67 123.61 -139.16 29.25
CA VAL A 67 123.85 -138.35 30.46
C VAL A 67 122.55 -138.25 31.27
N TYR A 68 122.64 -138.40 32.60
CA TYR A 68 121.48 -138.40 33.50
C TYR A 68 121.39 -137.11 34.33
N GLY A 69 120.20 -136.54 34.44
CA GLY A 69 119.91 -135.35 35.24
C GLY A 69 118.68 -135.53 36.11
N VAL A 70 118.71 -134.97 37.32
CA VAL A 70 117.60 -135.05 38.29
C VAL A 70 116.78 -133.76 38.24
N VAL A 71 115.52 -133.86 37.84
CA VAL A 71 114.58 -132.73 37.81
C VAL A 71 113.50 -132.95 38.88
N HIS A 72 113.35 -131.99 39.79
CA HIS A 72 112.19 -131.96 40.68
C HIS A 72 110.96 -131.48 39.91
N ARG A 73 109.92 -132.32 39.83
CA ARG A 73 108.58 -131.85 39.47
C ARG A 73 107.85 -131.45 40.74
N THR A 74 107.30 -130.24 40.75
CA THR A 74 106.31 -129.78 41.74
C THR A 74 104.98 -129.62 41.05
N ASP A 75 104.22 -130.70 41.07
CA ASP A 75 102.82 -130.72 40.64
C ASP A 75 101.93 -130.62 41.90
N ASN A 76 100.72 -130.09 41.75
CA ASN A 76 99.89 -129.62 42.88
C ASN A 76 99.19 -130.74 43.70
N ASN A 77 99.80 -131.93 43.84
CA ASN A 77 99.34 -132.94 44.80
C ASN A 77 100.47 -133.87 45.28
N HIS A 78 100.47 -134.21 46.58
CA HIS A 78 101.68 -134.63 47.29
C HIS A 78 102.13 -136.09 47.11
N LYS A 79 102.92 -136.37 46.06
CA LYS A 79 103.97 -137.40 46.08
C LYS A 79 105.23 -136.89 45.39
N LYS A 80 106.35 -136.80 46.12
CA LYS A 80 107.66 -136.44 45.54
C LYS A 80 108.31 -137.67 44.92
N GLU A 81 107.99 -137.94 43.67
CA GLU A 81 108.70 -138.95 42.87
C GLU A 81 109.97 -138.33 42.26
N MET A 82 111.13 -138.89 42.61
CA MET A 82 112.41 -138.53 42.01
C MET A 82 112.61 -139.39 40.76
N VAL A 83 112.17 -138.88 39.60
CA VAL A 83 112.34 -139.58 38.31
C VAL A 83 113.61 -139.09 37.63
N VAL A 84 114.55 -140.01 37.42
CA VAL A 84 115.81 -139.75 36.70
C VAL A 84 115.57 -140.00 35.21
N TYR A 85 115.78 -138.99 34.37
CA TYR A 85 115.77 -139.13 32.91
C TYR A 85 117.20 -139.10 32.37
N GLY A 86 117.47 -140.00 31.42
CA GLY A 86 118.71 -140.01 30.63
C GLY A 86 118.46 -139.41 29.25
N TRP A 87 119.34 -138.52 28.81
CA TRP A 87 119.32 -137.92 27.47
C TRP A 87 120.66 -138.14 26.75
N SER A 88 120.59 -138.32 25.43
CA SER A 88 121.78 -138.36 24.58
C SER A 88 122.24 -136.96 24.22
N ALA A 89 123.54 -136.79 23.98
CA ALA A 89 124.14 -135.49 23.69
C ALA A 89 123.58 -134.80 22.43
N HIS A 90 122.94 -135.54 21.52
CA HIS A 90 122.35 -135.00 20.30
C HIS A 90 120.99 -134.32 20.56
N GLN A 91 120.17 -134.89 21.45
CA GLN A 91 118.80 -134.45 21.70
C GLN A 91 118.75 -133.07 22.36
N LEU A 92 119.68 -132.79 23.28
CA LEU A 92 119.80 -131.48 23.94
C LEU A 92 120.18 -130.35 22.96
N LYS A 93 120.88 -130.68 21.86
CA LYS A 93 121.37 -129.69 20.89
C LYS A 93 120.29 -129.27 19.89
N GLU A 94 119.37 -130.16 19.53
CA GLU A 94 118.21 -129.83 18.69
C GLU A 94 117.20 -128.97 19.45
N GLU A 95 116.84 -129.35 20.67
CA GLU A 95 115.94 -128.56 21.54
C GLU A 95 116.43 -127.11 21.74
N MET A 96 117.75 -126.93 21.95
CA MET A 96 118.33 -125.59 22.11
C MET A 96 118.30 -124.74 20.82
N ASN A 97 118.25 -125.37 19.63
CA ASN A 97 118.05 -124.66 18.37
C ASN A 97 116.57 -124.35 18.14
N TYR A 98 115.67 -125.30 18.39
CA TYR A 98 114.21 -125.12 18.25
C TYR A 98 113.69 -123.93 19.09
N ILE A 99 114.17 -123.80 20.33
CA ILE A 99 113.80 -122.67 21.23
C ILE A 99 114.24 -121.31 20.66
N LYS A 100 115.35 -121.24 19.91
CA LYS A 100 115.80 -119.98 19.29
C LYS A 100 114.91 -119.55 18.12
N ASP A 101 114.53 -120.48 17.25
CA ASP A 101 113.72 -120.18 16.07
C ASP A 101 112.28 -119.79 16.43
N VAL A 102 111.69 -120.43 17.45
CA VAL A 102 110.37 -120.03 17.98
C VAL A 102 110.41 -118.59 18.53
N ARG A 103 111.45 -118.23 19.28
CA ARG A 103 111.61 -116.86 19.83
C ARG A 103 111.81 -115.81 18.72
N ALA A 104 112.56 -116.12 17.67
CA ALA A 104 112.74 -115.24 16.51
C ALA A 104 111.44 -115.05 15.70
N THR A 105 110.61 -116.08 15.62
CA THR A 105 109.33 -116.04 14.87
C THR A 105 108.27 -115.23 15.60
N LEU A 106 108.15 -115.39 16.93
CA LEU A 106 107.22 -114.58 17.75
C LEU A 106 107.51 -113.08 17.70
N GLU A 107 108.79 -112.67 17.69
CA GLU A 107 109.14 -111.25 17.67
C GLU A 107 108.85 -110.57 16.32
N LYS A 108 108.85 -111.32 15.20
CA LYS A 108 108.36 -110.83 13.90
C LYS A 108 106.85 -110.55 13.93
N VAL A 109 106.05 -111.41 14.55
CA VAL A 109 104.59 -111.23 14.67
C VAL A 109 104.27 -110.00 15.51
N ARG A 110 104.97 -109.81 16.65
CA ARG A 110 104.81 -108.66 17.54
C ARG A 110 105.00 -107.33 16.79
N LYS A 111 106.06 -107.19 15.99
CA LYS A 111 106.32 -105.96 15.23
C LYS A 111 105.25 -105.65 14.17
N LYS A 112 104.67 -106.67 13.54
CA LYS A 112 103.63 -106.47 12.51
C LYS A 112 102.31 -105.94 13.11
N MET A 113 101.84 -106.55 14.20
CA MET A 113 100.56 -106.18 14.84
C MET A 113 100.51 -104.72 15.33
N TYR A 114 101.60 -104.20 15.91
CA TYR A 114 101.63 -102.83 16.42
C TYR A 114 101.71 -101.75 15.33
N GLY A 115 102.17 -102.09 14.12
CA GLY A 115 102.15 -101.18 12.97
C GLY A 115 100.75 -101.01 12.38
N GLU A 116 100.09 -102.13 12.08
CA GLU A 116 98.81 -102.15 11.36
C GLU A 116 97.65 -101.53 12.18
N TYR A 117 97.65 -101.71 13.52
CA TYR A 117 96.62 -101.13 14.40
C TYR A 117 96.65 -99.58 14.44
N GLY A 118 97.84 -98.98 14.34
CA GLY A 118 98.00 -97.51 14.35
C GLY A 118 97.46 -96.84 13.07
N GLU A 119 97.54 -97.53 11.94
CA GLU A 119 96.99 -97.06 10.66
C GLU A 119 95.47 -97.13 10.64
N MET A 120 94.91 -98.24 11.11
CA MET A 120 93.47 -98.48 11.14
C MET A 120 92.76 -97.47 12.05
N LYS A 121 93.33 -97.16 13.23
CA LYS A 121 92.78 -96.12 14.12
C LYS A 121 92.74 -94.74 13.45
N ARG A 122 93.78 -94.35 12.70
CA ARG A 122 93.79 -93.09 11.92
C ARG A 122 92.70 -93.07 10.84
N LYS A 123 92.57 -94.15 10.05
CA LYS A 123 91.55 -94.24 8.99
C LYS A 123 90.12 -94.19 9.54
N ILE A 124 89.85 -94.84 10.67
CA ILE A 124 88.52 -94.78 11.32
C ILE A 124 88.23 -93.36 11.81
N GLN A 125 89.20 -92.68 12.44
CA GLN A 125 89.02 -91.30 12.89
C GLN A 125 88.78 -90.35 11.70
N GLN A 126 89.53 -90.52 10.60
CA GLN A 126 89.37 -89.74 9.39
C GLN A 126 87.99 -89.94 8.74
N LEU A 127 87.56 -91.19 8.53
CA LEU A 127 86.24 -91.51 7.98
C LEU A 127 85.09 -91.03 8.88
N THR A 128 85.27 -91.07 10.20
CA THR A 128 84.28 -90.53 11.15
C THR A 128 84.13 -89.03 10.98
N ASN A 129 85.25 -88.30 10.91
CA ASN A 129 85.26 -86.85 10.70
C ASN A 129 84.67 -86.47 9.33
N GLU A 130 85.07 -87.17 8.25
CA GLU A 130 84.56 -86.95 6.89
C GLU A 130 83.03 -87.20 6.80
N LEU A 131 82.51 -88.21 7.51
CA LEU A 131 81.08 -88.50 7.59
C LEU A 131 80.32 -87.42 8.37
N THR A 132 80.84 -86.97 9.53
CA THR A 132 80.22 -85.87 10.27
C THR A 132 80.20 -84.57 9.46
N GLU A 133 81.31 -84.20 8.82
CA GLU A 133 81.34 -83.01 7.96
C GLU A 133 80.41 -83.14 6.75
N SER A 134 80.28 -84.34 6.16
CA SER A 134 79.39 -84.55 5.01
C SER A 134 77.91 -84.46 5.42
N LEU A 135 77.55 -84.99 6.58
CA LEU A 135 76.20 -84.89 7.13
C LEU A 135 75.88 -83.45 7.54
N GLU A 136 76.82 -82.76 8.18
CA GLU A 136 76.71 -81.37 8.60
C GLU A 136 76.58 -80.43 7.37
N ARG A 137 77.41 -80.64 6.33
CA ARG A 137 77.26 -79.95 5.03
C ARG A 137 75.89 -80.21 4.39
N HIS A 138 75.38 -81.44 4.41
CA HIS A 138 74.06 -81.75 3.84
C HIS A 138 72.92 -81.13 4.65
N MET A 139 72.98 -81.19 5.98
CA MET A 139 72.00 -80.54 6.88
C MET A 139 72.03 -79.02 6.71
N GLN A 140 73.21 -78.42 6.54
CA GLN A 140 73.33 -76.99 6.32
C GLN A 140 72.80 -76.55 4.94
N VAL A 141 73.07 -77.31 3.87
CA VAL A 141 72.46 -77.06 2.55
C VAL A 141 70.93 -77.20 2.61
N GLN A 142 70.42 -78.20 3.32
CA GLN A 142 68.98 -78.40 3.48
C GLN A 142 68.31 -77.30 4.32
N ALA A 143 68.98 -76.82 5.38
CA ALA A 143 68.54 -75.69 6.18
C ALA A 143 68.51 -74.41 5.32
N SER A 144 69.61 -74.07 4.62
CA SER A 144 69.67 -72.90 3.73
C SER A 144 68.63 -72.95 2.60
N ALA A 145 68.28 -74.14 2.08
CA ALA A 145 67.21 -74.28 1.11
C ALA A 145 65.82 -74.00 1.74
N LEU A 146 65.55 -74.50 2.96
CA LEU A 146 64.32 -74.22 3.69
C LEU A 146 64.21 -72.74 4.08
N ASP A 147 65.30 -72.11 4.50
CA ASP A 147 65.37 -70.68 4.79
C ASP A 147 65.08 -69.86 3.53
N SER A 148 65.66 -70.23 2.38
CA SER A 148 65.37 -69.57 1.09
C SER A 148 63.91 -69.75 0.64
N PHE A 149 63.29 -70.91 0.87
CA PHE A 149 61.85 -71.09 0.63
C PHE A 149 60.99 -70.28 1.61
N SER A 150 61.39 -70.16 2.87
CA SER A 150 60.73 -69.33 3.88
C SER A 150 60.82 -67.83 3.53
N GLU A 151 61.99 -67.38 3.08
CA GLU A 151 62.23 -66.03 2.57
C GLU A 151 61.40 -65.76 1.30
N MET A 152 61.38 -66.68 0.34
CA MET A 152 60.58 -66.55 -0.88
C MET A 152 59.07 -66.55 -0.58
N ASN A 153 58.60 -67.40 0.35
CA ASN A 153 57.20 -67.43 0.76
C ASN A 153 56.79 -66.19 1.55
N SER A 154 57.65 -65.66 2.42
CA SER A 154 57.39 -64.40 3.14
C SER A 154 57.42 -63.19 2.20
N SER A 155 58.34 -63.16 1.23
CA SER A 155 58.38 -62.17 0.14
C SER A 155 57.14 -62.23 -0.74
N LEU A 156 56.71 -63.42 -1.18
CA LEU A 156 55.47 -63.61 -1.95
C LEU A 156 54.22 -63.21 -1.14
N THR A 157 54.19 -63.53 0.16
CA THR A 157 53.10 -63.11 1.06
C THR A 157 53.08 -61.58 1.19
N SER A 158 54.25 -60.95 1.36
CA SER A 158 54.38 -59.49 1.40
C SER A 158 53.89 -58.84 0.10
N ALA A 159 54.34 -59.32 -1.06
CA ALA A 159 53.91 -58.82 -2.37
C ALA A 159 52.40 -59.03 -2.61
N SER A 160 51.83 -60.15 -2.14
CA SER A 160 50.39 -60.40 -2.21
C SER A 160 49.59 -59.46 -1.31
N ILE A 161 50.08 -59.16 -0.10
CA ILE A 161 49.46 -58.19 0.81
C ILE A 161 49.57 -56.78 0.22
N GLU A 162 50.71 -56.42 -0.36
CA GLU A 162 50.93 -55.12 -1.01
C GLU A 162 49.99 -54.93 -2.21
N LEU A 163 49.87 -55.92 -3.11
CA LEU A 163 48.91 -55.87 -4.22
C LEU A 163 47.45 -55.79 -3.75
N GLN A 164 47.07 -56.54 -2.71
CA GLN A 164 45.73 -56.44 -2.11
C GLN A 164 45.49 -55.05 -1.53
N LYS A 165 46.48 -54.47 -0.84
CA LYS A 165 46.42 -53.12 -0.32
C LYS A 165 46.25 -52.09 -1.44
N THR A 166 47.10 -52.12 -2.48
CA THR A 166 47.00 -51.21 -3.63
C THR A 166 45.63 -51.33 -4.33
N LEU A 167 45.08 -52.54 -4.47
CA LEU A 167 43.75 -52.73 -5.07
C LEU A 167 42.64 -52.11 -4.19
N VAL A 168 42.73 -52.22 -2.87
CA VAL A 168 41.80 -51.59 -1.93
C VAL A 168 41.96 -50.07 -1.95
N ASP A 169 43.19 -49.55 -1.87
CA ASP A 169 43.49 -48.11 -1.91
C ASP A 169 42.95 -47.49 -3.22
N VAL A 170 43.24 -48.09 -4.38
CA VAL A 170 42.69 -47.67 -5.69
C VAL A 170 41.16 -47.79 -5.74
N SER A 171 40.56 -48.78 -5.06
CA SER A 171 39.09 -48.91 -4.99
C SER A 171 38.45 -47.80 -4.14
N LEU A 172 39.13 -47.39 -3.05
CA LEU A 172 38.71 -46.30 -2.17
C LEU A 172 38.86 -44.94 -2.86
N GLU A 173 39.97 -44.69 -3.55
CA GLU A 173 40.15 -43.51 -4.40
C GLU A 173 39.08 -43.45 -5.50
N ASN A 174 38.75 -44.58 -6.14
CA ASN A 174 37.65 -44.63 -7.11
C ASN A 174 36.27 -44.41 -6.48
N THR A 175 36.03 -44.75 -5.20
CA THR A 175 34.79 -44.32 -4.52
C THR A 175 34.79 -42.82 -4.27
N ASP A 176 35.88 -42.25 -3.76
CA ASP A 176 35.96 -40.82 -3.47
C ASP A 176 35.83 -39.96 -4.74
N ILE A 177 36.51 -40.33 -5.83
CA ILE A 177 36.33 -39.69 -7.14
C ILE A 177 34.86 -39.75 -7.61
N ARG A 178 34.16 -40.88 -7.42
CA ARG A 178 32.73 -41.00 -7.76
C ARG A 178 31.84 -40.14 -6.87
N ASP A 179 32.17 -40.00 -5.59
CA ASP A 179 31.46 -39.12 -4.64
C ASP A 179 31.69 -37.65 -4.99
N GLN A 180 32.94 -37.24 -5.27
CA GLN A 180 33.30 -35.92 -5.77
C GLN A 180 32.57 -35.57 -7.07
N ILE A 181 32.52 -36.49 -8.05
CA ILE A 181 31.76 -36.30 -9.30
C ILE A 181 30.26 -36.14 -9.03
N ARG A 182 29.68 -36.90 -8.10
CA ARG A 182 28.26 -36.73 -7.70
C ARG A 182 28.01 -35.37 -7.04
N ASN A 183 28.91 -34.92 -6.17
CA ASN A 183 28.83 -33.63 -5.50
C ASN A 183 28.98 -32.46 -6.49
N LEU A 184 29.92 -32.55 -7.43
CA LEU A 184 30.10 -31.57 -8.52
C LEU A 184 28.87 -31.53 -9.44
N LYS A 185 28.31 -32.69 -9.81
CA LYS A 185 27.08 -32.75 -10.60
C LYS A 185 25.91 -32.10 -9.85
N HIS A 186 25.71 -32.43 -8.57
CA HIS A 186 24.61 -31.89 -7.77
C HIS A 186 24.74 -30.37 -7.56
N THR A 187 25.93 -29.87 -7.26
CA THR A 187 26.18 -28.42 -7.11
C THR A 187 26.05 -27.65 -8.42
N HIS A 188 26.45 -28.23 -9.55
CA HIS A 188 26.18 -27.67 -10.88
C HIS A 188 24.68 -27.63 -11.21
N GLU A 189 23.96 -28.72 -10.95
CA GLU A 189 22.51 -28.79 -11.18
C GLU A 189 21.74 -27.77 -10.32
N GLN A 190 22.10 -27.64 -9.04
CA GLN A 190 21.55 -26.63 -8.14
C GLN A 190 21.89 -25.19 -8.57
N SER A 191 23.08 -24.94 -9.13
CA SER A 191 23.44 -23.60 -9.62
C SER A 191 22.68 -23.25 -10.91
N MET A 192 22.47 -24.22 -11.79
CA MET A 192 21.65 -24.08 -13.00
C MET A 192 20.17 -23.86 -12.70
N GLU A 193 19.62 -24.51 -11.67
CA GLU A 193 18.25 -24.26 -11.21
C GLU A 193 18.10 -22.85 -10.62
N LYS A 194 19.01 -22.43 -9.74
CA LYS A 194 19.05 -21.05 -9.20
C LYS A 194 19.18 -20.01 -10.32
N LEU A 195 19.98 -20.28 -11.35
CA LEU A 195 20.12 -19.39 -12.51
C LEU A 195 18.81 -19.28 -13.31
N LYS A 196 18.11 -20.40 -13.57
CA LYS A 196 16.80 -20.41 -14.22
C LYS A 196 15.74 -19.65 -13.41
N GLU A 197 15.73 -19.83 -12.09
CA GLU A 197 14.81 -19.09 -11.21
C GLU A 197 15.08 -17.58 -11.27
N LYS A 198 16.36 -17.17 -11.20
CA LYS A 198 16.76 -15.75 -11.30
C LYS A 198 16.44 -15.16 -12.67
N GLN A 199 16.59 -15.93 -13.75
CA GLN A 199 16.18 -15.53 -15.09
C GLN A 199 14.67 -15.29 -15.17
N LYS A 200 13.85 -16.20 -14.62
CA LYS A 200 12.38 -16.03 -14.56
C LYS A 200 11.96 -14.82 -13.71
N GLN A 201 12.65 -14.57 -12.60
CA GLN A 201 12.44 -13.37 -11.77
C GLN A 201 12.78 -12.09 -12.54
N LEU A 202 13.89 -12.09 -13.30
CA LEU A 202 14.29 -10.98 -14.16
C LEU A 202 13.26 -10.70 -15.28
N GLU A 203 12.78 -11.73 -15.97
CA GLU A 203 11.75 -11.61 -17.01
C GLU A 203 10.44 -11.05 -16.44
N THR A 204 10.01 -11.52 -15.27
CA THR A 204 8.83 -11.01 -14.57
C THR A 204 8.99 -9.52 -14.23
N ALA A 205 10.15 -9.14 -13.68
CA ALA A 205 10.46 -7.74 -13.36
C ALA A 205 10.59 -6.86 -14.60
N GLN A 206 11.06 -7.40 -15.74
CA GLN A 206 11.11 -6.67 -17.01
C GLN A 206 9.71 -6.38 -17.55
N VAL A 207 8.80 -7.36 -17.52
CA VAL A 207 7.39 -7.17 -17.92
C VAL A 207 6.69 -6.18 -17.00
N GLU A 208 6.91 -6.25 -15.68
CA GLU A 208 6.36 -5.28 -14.73
C GLU A 208 6.89 -3.87 -14.98
N ASN A 209 8.19 -3.69 -15.23
CA ASN A 209 8.77 -2.39 -15.59
C ASN A 209 8.20 -1.83 -16.91
N GLN A 210 7.96 -2.67 -17.92
CA GLN A 210 7.31 -2.26 -19.17
C GLN A 210 5.87 -1.81 -18.92
N LEU A 211 5.11 -2.56 -18.11
CA LEU A 211 3.74 -2.20 -17.74
C LEU A 211 3.68 -0.90 -16.93
N LEU A 212 4.58 -0.71 -15.97
CA LEU A 212 4.69 0.52 -15.20
C LEU A 212 5.06 1.71 -16.08
N LYS A 213 5.98 1.53 -17.03
CA LYS A 213 6.35 2.56 -18.02
C LYS A 213 5.13 2.97 -18.85
N LEU A 214 4.41 2.02 -19.43
CA LEU A 214 3.17 2.28 -20.18
C LEU A 214 2.11 2.99 -19.32
N LYS A 215 1.95 2.58 -18.05
CA LYS A 215 1.00 3.21 -17.12
C LYS A 215 1.38 4.66 -16.78
N VAL A 216 2.68 4.96 -16.66
CA VAL A 216 3.19 6.33 -16.48
C VAL A 216 2.95 7.15 -17.74
N GLU A 217 3.26 6.63 -18.93
CA GLU A 217 3.04 7.29 -20.22
C GLU A 217 1.55 7.59 -20.45
N CYS A 218 0.65 6.63 -20.24
CA CYS A 218 -0.81 6.85 -20.34
C CYS A 218 -1.32 7.87 -19.31
N SER A 219 -0.77 7.88 -18.09
CA SER A 219 -1.13 8.87 -17.06
C SER A 219 -0.64 10.28 -17.44
N GLN A 220 0.58 10.40 -17.99
CA GLN A 220 1.13 11.65 -18.48
C GLN A 220 0.34 12.20 -19.67
N GLU A 221 -0.04 11.36 -20.64
CA GLU A 221 -0.84 11.80 -21.79
C GLU A 221 -2.25 12.22 -21.36
N ALA A 222 -2.92 11.49 -20.46
CA ALA A 222 -4.23 11.88 -19.93
C ALA A 222 -4.17 13.22 -19.17
N ASN A 223 -3.11 13.46 -18.39
CA ASN A 223 -2.90 14.75 -17.73
C ASN A 223 -2.61 15.87 -18.74
N ALA A 224 -1.82 15.60 -19.78
CA ALA A 224 -1.57 16.55 -20.86
C ALA A 224 -2.87 16.90 -21.61
N ASP A 225 -3.74 15.92 -21.86
CA ASP A 225 -5.06 16.15 -22.47
C ASP A 225 -5.99 17.01 -21.63
N VAL A 226 -6.05 16.79 -20.31
CA VAL A 226 -6.82 17.65 -19.40
C VAL A 226 -6.30 19.09 -19.45
N MET A 227 -4.98 19.29 -19.48
CA MET A 227 -4.39 20.63 -19.62
C MET A 227 -4.66 21.25 -21.00
N ARG A 228 -4.52 20.50 -22.10
CA ARG A 228 -4.88 20.93 -23.47
C ARG A 228 -6.35 21.34 -23.55
N GLU A 229 -7.25 20.56 -22.96
CA GLU A 229 -8.69 20.82 -22.95
C GLU A 229 -9.08 22.01 -22.07
N MET A 230 -8.50 22.15 -20.88
CA MET A 230 -8.69 23.32 -20.03
C MET A 230 -8.24 24.60 -20.75
N THR A 231 -7.11 24.53 -21.45
CA THR A 231 -6.56 25.64 -22.25
C THR A 231 -7.51 26.00 -23.40
N ARG A 232 -7.99 25.02 -24.19
CA ARG A 232 -8.99 25.24 -25.25
C ARG A 232 -10.27 25.88 -24.72
N ARG A 233 -10.80 25.40 -23.59
CA ARG A 233 -12.03 25.94 -22.97
C ARG A 233 -11.85 27.38 -22.51
N LEU A 234 -10.71 27.70 -21.89
CA LEU A 234 -10.42 29.08 -21.48
C LEU A 234 -10.35 30.01 -22.69
N TYR A 235 -9.61 29.64 -23.75
CA TYR A 235 -9.56 30.45 -24.98
C TYR A 235 -10.94 30.62 -25.63
N SER A 236 -11.73 29.54 -25.75
CA SER A 236 -13.10 29.64 -26.27
C SER A 236 -13.95 30.59 -25.42
N GLN A 237 -13.95 30.46 -24.09
CA GLN A 237 -14.72 31.35 -23.21
C GLN A 237 -14.29 32.82 -23.33
N TYR A 238 -13.01 33.10 -23.50
CA TYR A 238 -12.53 34.47 -23.74
C TYR A 238 -12.97 35.00 -25.10
N GLU A 239 -12.91 34.17 -26.16
CA GLU A 239 -13.33 34.55 -27.51
C GLU A 239 -14.85 34.76 -27.60
N ASP A 240 -15.64 33.88 -26.98
CA ASP A 240 -17.10 33.98 -26.91
C ASP A 240 -17.53 35.22 -26.12
N LYS A 241 -16.87 35.52 -24.99
CA LYS A 241 -17.13 36.72 -24.20
C LYS A 241 -16.75 38.00 -24.93
N LEU A 242 -15.64 37.99 -25.68
CA LEU A 242 -15.23 39.12 -26.52
C LEU A 242 -16.29 39.40 -27.60
N LYS A 243 -16.73 38.37 -28.33
CA LYS A 243 -17.81 38.47 -29.33
C LYS A 243 -19.12 38.95 -28.71
N GLN A 244 -19.46 38.51 -27.50
CA GLN A 244 -20.69 38.91 -26.82
C GLN A 244 -20.68 40.41 -26.46
N GLU A 245 -19.59 40.93 -25.90
CA GLU A 245 -19.48 42.37 -25.60
C GLU A 245 -19.38 43.21 -26.88
N GLU A 246 -18.74 42.72 -27.95
CA GLU A 246 -18.72 43.39 -29.25
C GLU A 246 -20.13 43.49 -29.87
N GLN A 247 -20.88 42.39 -29.90
CA GLN A 247 -22.28 42.38 -30.37
C GLN A 247 -23.17 43.31 -29.53
N LYS A 248 -23.00 43.31 -28.21
CA LYS A 248 -23.72 44.20 -27.30
C LYS A 248 -23.39 45.67 -27.57
N HIS A 249 -22.12 46.02 -27.75
CA HIS A 249 -21.70 47.38 -28.08
C HIS A 249 -22.22 47.83 -29.46
N ILE A 250 -22.27 46.93 -30.45
CA ILE A 250 -22.91 47.20 -31.74
C ILE A 250 -24.41 47.48 -31.56
N ALA A 251 -25.13 46.64 -30.82
CA ALA A 251 -26.56 46.84 -30.54
C ALA A 251 -26.84 48.14 -29.77
N GLU A 252 -26.04 48.45 -28.73
CA GLU A 252 -26.13 49.72 -27.99
C GLU A 252 -25.92 50.92 -28.93
N LYS A 253 -24.88 50.88 -29.79
CA LYS A 253 -24.64 51.90 -30.81
C LYS A 253 -25.81 52.06 -31.79
N GLU A 254 -26.41 50.95 -32.24
CA GLU A 254 -27.58 50.99 -33.13
C GLU A 254 -28.80 51.61 -32.44
N THR A 255 -29.08 51.27 -31.17
CA THR A 255 -30.18 51.88 -30.41
C THR A 255 -29.97 53.38 -30.19
N LEU A 256 -28.74 53.82 -29.89
CA LEU A 256 -28.41 55.26 -29.75
C LEU A 256 -28.56 56.01 -31.08
N ILE A 257 -28.17 55.41 -32.20
CA ILE A 257 -28.38 55.98 -33.55
C ILE A 257 -29.88 56.08 -33.84
N ALA A 258 -30.66 55.05 -33.50
CA ALA A 258 -32.11 55.05 -33.71
C ALA A 258 -32.81 56.16 -32.91
N GLU A 259 -32.49 56.33 -31.62
CA GLU A 259 -33.07 57.41 -30.80
C GLU A 259 -32.59 58.80 -31.27
N THR A 260 -31.32 58.94 -31.65
CA THR A 260 -30.80 60.20 -32.23
C THR A 260 -31.59 60.59 -33.48
N ASN A 261 -31.82 59.65 -34.40
CA ASN A 261 -32.61 59.88 -35.62
C ASN A 261 -34.07 60.20 -35.30
N ARG A 262 -34.66 59.56 -34.29
CA ARG A 262 -36.02 59.83 -33.80
C ARG A 262 -36.15 61.25 -33.25
N LEU A 263 -35.20 61.68 -32.41
CA LEU A 263 -35.16 63.04 -31.85
C LEU A 263 -34.94 64.10 -32.94
N LEU A 264 -34.02 63.84 -33.88
CA LEU A 264 -33.78 64.72 -35.03
C LEU A 264 -35.06 64.91 -35.86
N LYS A 265 -35.77 63.82 -36.18
CA LYS A 265 -37.05 63.89 -36.89
C LYS A 265 -38.13 64.66 -36.10
N ALA A 266 -38.21 64.49 -34.78
CA ALA A 266 -39.14 65.23 -33.94
C ALA A 266 -38.84 66.75 -33.94
N ILE A 267 -37.56 67.13 -33.94
CA ILE A 267 -37.11 68.53 -34.07
C ILE A 267 -37.46 69.09 -35.46
N GLU A 268 -37.25 68.34 -36.54
CA GLU A 268 -37.68 68.75 -37.89
C GLU A 268 -39.19 68.99 -37.98
N GLU A 269 -39.99 68.08 -37.41
CA GLU A 269 -41.45 68.20 -37.39
C GLU A 269 -41.92 69.40 -36.54
N ALA A 270 -41.24 69.67 -35.41
CA ALA A 270 -41.50 70.85 -34.59
C ALA A 270 -41.14 72.15 -35.35
N ASN A 271 -39.98 72.20 -36.02
CA ASN A 271 -39.54 73.34 -36.82
C ASN A 271 -40.49 73.61 -38.00
N LYS A 272 -40.98 72.56 -38.69
CA LYS A 272 -42.00 72.70 -39.75
C LYS A 272 -43.31 73.29 -39.21
N LYS A 273 -43.78 72.83 -38.04
CA LYS A 273 -44.97 73.40 -37.37
C LYS A 273 -44.75 74.86 -36.96
N MET A 274 -43.59 75.17 -36.38
CA MET A 274 -43.20 76.52 -36.00
C MET A 274 -43.23 77.47 -37.20
N GLN A 275 -42.65 77.07 -38.34
CA GLN A 275 -42.67 77.86 -39.57
C GLN A 275 -44.09 78.13 -40.11
N ILE A 276 -45.01 77.16 -39.99
CA ILE A 276 -46.43 77.33 -40.37
C ILE A 276 -47.13 78.31 -39.41
N THR A 277 -46.85 78.24 -38.10
CA THR A 277 -47.42 79.21 -37.15
C THR A 277 -46.83 80.60 -37.31
N GLU A 278 -45.53 80.72 -37.59
CA GLU A 278 -44.80 81.96 -37.86
C GLU A 278 -45.42 82.70 -39.06
N THR A 279 -45.62 82.00 -40.18
CA THR A 279 -46.25 82.57 -41.38
C THR A 279 -47.71 83.01 -41.12
N SER A 280 -48.48 82.22 -40.36
CA SER A 280 -49.85 82.60 -39.97
C SER A 280 -49.90 83.80 -39.00
N ILE A 281 -48.88 83.99 -38.16
CA ILE A 281 -48.74 85.18 -37.31
C ILE A 281 -48.42 86.40 -38.19
N GLN A 282 -47.46 86.29 -39.10
CA GLN A 282 -47.10 87.38 -40.03
C GLN A 282 -48.29 87.83 -40.90
N GLU A 283 -49.14 86.91 -41.34
CA GLU A 283 -50.40 87.24 -42.03
C GLU A 283 -51.38 88.01 -41.14
N LYS A 284 -51.51 87.63 -39.87
CA LYS A 284 -52.36 88.34 -38.89
C LYS A 284 -51.80 89.72 -38.56
N ASP A 285 -50.49 89.85 -38.37
CA ASP A 285 -49.84 91.13 -38.09
C ASP A 285 -49.99 92.11 -39.26
N LYS A 286 -49.86 91.61 -40.51
CA LYS A 286 -50.21 92.38 -41.70
C LYS A 286 -51.67 92.85 -41.65
N ARG A 287 -52.61 91.97 -41.29
CA ARG A 287 -54.03 92.30 -41.21
C ARG A 287 -54.35 93.30 -40.09
N ILE A 288 -53.63 93.24 -38.97
CA ILE A 288 -53.70 94.24 -37.89
C ILE A 288 -53.23 95.59 -38.43
N GLY A 289 -52.07 95.66 -39.11
CA GLY A 289 -51.58 96.89 -39.72
C GLY A 289 -52.52 97.50 -40.76
N GLU A 290 -53.25 96.69 -41.54
CA GLU A 290 -54.31 97.15 -42.43
C GLU A 290 -55.50 97.78 -41.67
N LEU A 291 -55.85 97.23 -40.50
CA LEU A 291 -56.92 97.74 -39.65
C LEU A 291 -56.49 99.02 -38.93
N ASP A 292 -55.26 99.11 -38.42
CA ASP A 292 -54.73 100.32 -37.78
C ASP A 292 -54.70 101.51 -38.76
N GLN A 293 -54.31 101.29 -40.01
CA GLN A 293 -54.39 102.30 -41.09
C GLN A 293 -55.84 102.69 -41.45
N PHE A 294 -56.81 101.83 -41.21
CA PHE A 294 -58.23 102.18 -41.36
C PHE A 294 -58.73 102.99 -40.16
N ILE A 295 -58.36 102.60 -38.94
CA ILE A 295 -58.67 103.32 -37.70
C ILE A 295 -58.10 104.74 -37.76
N GLN A 296 -56.81 104.90 -38.11
CA GLN A 296 -56.18 106.22 -38.26
C GLN A 296 -56.95 107.12 -39.23
N ARG A 297 -57.33 106.62 -40.41
CA ARG A 297 -58.12 107.41 -41.38
C ARG A 297 -59.52 107.75 -40.87
N MET A 298 -60.15 106.86 -40.11
CA MET A 298 -61.43 107.14 -39.45
C MET A 298 -61.27 108.22 -38.36
N GLU A 299 -60.19 108.19 -37.58
CA GLU A 299 -59.86 109.19 -36.56
C GLU A 299 -59.56 110.57 -37.18
N GLU A 300 -58.85 110.62 -38.31
CA GLU A 300 -58.62 111.85 -39.08
C GLU A 300 -59.94 112.47 -39.57
N VAL A 301 -60.90 111.64 -40.03
CA VAL A 301 -62.24 112.11 -40.44
C VAL A 301 -63.07 112.58 -39.24
N THR A 302 -63.10 111.85 -38.12
CA THR A 302 -63.88 112.26 -36.93
C THR A 302 -63.30 113.53 -36.30
N PHE A 303 -61.98 113.66 -36.22
CA PHE A 303 -61.31 114.88 -35.78
C PHE A 303 -61.63 116.07 -36.70
N SER A 304 -61.59 115.87 -38.02
CA SER A 304 -61.93 116.91 -39.00
C SER A 304 -63.40 117.35 -38.88
N ALA A 305 -64.32 116.40 -38.69
CA ALA A 305 -65.74 116.70 -38.47
C ALA A 305 -65.97 117.44 -37.13
N GLN A 306 -65.27 117.04 -36.06
CA GLN A 306 -65.33 117.72 -34.77
C GLN A 306 -64.81 119.17 -34.85
N ARG A 307 -63.72 119.41 -35.58
CA ARG A 307 -63.21 120.77 -35.83
C ARG A 307 -64.21 121.62 -36.61
N MET A 308 -64.85 121.07 -37.64
CA MET A 308 -65.90 121.77 -38.40
C MET A 308 -67.11 122.13 -37.51
N LEU A 309 -67.52 121.23 -36.61
CA LEU A 309 -68.58 121.49 -35.64
C LEU A 309 -68.23 122.66 -34.71
N ILE A 310 -67.04 122.64 -34.10
CA ILE A 310 -66.55 123.73 -33.23
C ILE A 310 -66.59 125.07 -33.98
N HIS A 311 -66.00 125.11 -35.18
CA HIS A 311 -65.93 126.33 -35.99
C HIS A 311 -67.32 126.85 -36.39
N THR A 312 -68.31 125.96 -36.54
CA THR A 312 -69.72 126.33 -36.80
C THR A 312 -70.40 126.88 -35.53
N THR A 313 -70.09 126.32 -34.36
CA THR A 313 -70.64 126.81 -33.08
C THR A 313 -70.09 128.17 -32.66
N GLU A 314 -68.83 128.50 -33.01
CA GLU A 314 -68.21 129.80 -32.75
C GLU A 314 -68.91 130.98 -33.45
N PHE A 315 -69.55 130.73 -34.61
CA PHE A 315 -70.30 131.76 -35.34
C PHE A 315 -71.72 132.03 -34.80
N SER A 316 -72.17 131.34 -33.74
CA SER A 316 -73.55 131.47 -33.22
C SER A 316 -73.65 132.14 -31.85
N GLY A 317 -73.29 133.43 -31.78
CA GLY A 317 -73.26 134.21 -30.54
C GLY A 317 -74.60 134.30 -29.78
N VAL A 318 -75.75 134.15 -30.45
CA VAL A 318 -77.08 134.15 -29.82
C VAL A 318 -77.42 132.79 -29.19
N ILE A 319 -76.94 131.68 -29.80
CA ILE A 319 -77.05 130.35 -29.19
C ILE A 319 -76.13 130.26 -27.97
N LEU A 320 -74.96 130.91 -27.97
CA LEU A 320 -74.04 130.87 -26.82
C LEU A 320 -74.64 131.44 -25.53
N LEU A 321 -75.47 132.49 -25.54
CA LEU A 321 -76.06 133.02 -24.31
C LEU A 321 -77.15 132.07 -23.75
N ILE A 322 -78.06 131.59 -24.60
CA ILE A 322 -79.11 130.64 -24.22
C ILE A 322 -78.50 129.30 -23.81
N THR A 323 -77.45 128.86 -24.50
CA THR A 323 -76.70 127.64 -24.17
C THR A 323 -75.83 127.83 -22.94
N SER A 324 -75.32 129.02 -22.66
CA SER A 324 -74.60 129.31 -21.40
C SER A 324 -75.55 129.24 -20.21
N ILE A 325 -76.71 129.90 -20.25
CA ILE A 325 -77.72 129.81 -19.18
C ILE A 325 -78.26 128.39 -19.04
N ARG A 326 -78.55 127.70 -20.16
CA ARG A 326 -78.99 126.29 -20.14
C ARG A 326 -77.88 125.36 -19.66
N SER A 327 -76.62 125.62 -20.00
CA SER A 327 -75.46 124.84 -19.55
C SER A 327 -75.16 125.09 -18.09
N GLN A 328 -75.31 126.33 -17.58
CA GLN A 328 -75.16 126.65 -16.18
C GLN A 328 -76.25 125.99 -15.35
N HIS A 329 -77.51 126.05 -15.79
CA HIS A 329 -78.60 125.33 -15.14
C HIS A 329 -78.41 123.80 -15.21
N LEU A 330 -77.95 123.26 -16.35
CA LEU A 330 -77.60 121.84 -16.47
C LEU A 330 -76.38 121.46 -15.62
N GLU A 331 -75.40 122.33 -15.45
CA GLU A 331 -74.21 122.13 -14.60
C GLU A 331 -74.59 122.18 -13.12
N GLU A 332 -75.52 123.05 -12.73
CA GLU A 332 -76.13 123.09 -11.38
C GLU A 332 -76.95 121.82 -11.11
N VAL A 333 -77.79 121.38 -12.05
CA VAL A 333 -78.53 120.11 -11.95
C VAL A 333 -77.56 118.92 -11.94
N ALA A 334 -76.50 118.93 -12.74
CA ALA A 334 -75.46 117.91 -12.73
C ALA A 334 -74.60 117.97 -11.46
N ALA A 335 -74.39 119.13 -10.85
CA ALA A 335 -73.73 119.28 -9.56
C ALA A 335 -74.61 118.72 -8.45
N GLY A 336 -75.90 119.07 -8.41
CA GLY A 336 -76.87 118.51 -7.47
C GLY A 336 -77.08 117.00 -7.66
N LEU A 337 -77.02 116.48 -8.90
CA LEU A 337 -77.03 115.04 -9.17
C LEU A 337 -75.71 114.37 -8.76
N ARG A 338 -74.54 114.98 -9.01
CA ARG A 338 -73.24 114.48 -8.52
C ARG A 338 -73.18 114.47 -7.00
N GLU A 339 -73.72 115.49 -6.33
CA GLU A 339 -73.84 115.56 -4.88
C GLU A 339 -74.84 114.53 -4.35
N ARG A 340 -75.97 114.32 -5.03
CA ARG A 340 -76.93 113.27 -4.67
C ARG A 340 -76.40 111.86 -4.91
N ILE A 341 -75.62 111.64 -5.97
CA ILE A 341 -74.88 110.39 -6.21
C ILE A 341 -73.83 110.22 -5.13
N LYS A 342 -73.05 111.25 -4.80
CA LYS A 342 -72.09 111.21 -3.68
C LYS A 342 -72.76 110.89 -2.35
N HIS A 343 -73.91 111.50 -2.04
CA HIS A 343 -74.68 111.17 -0.83
C HIS A 343 -75.25 109.74 -0.87
N LEU A 344 -75.64 109.24 -2.05
CA LEU A 344 -76.03 107.83 -2.22
C LEU A 344 -74.83 106.89 -2.05
N ASP A 345 -73.66 107.24 -2.57
CA ASP A 345 -72.40 106.50 -2.39
C ASP A 345 -71.92 106.54 -0.94
N ASP A 346 -72.00 107.67 -0.26
CA ASP A 346 -71.72 107.82 1.17
C ASP A 346 -72.70 106.97 2.00
N MET A 347 -74.01 106.97 1.67
CA MET A 347 -74.99 106.08 2.29
C MET A 347 -74.71 104.61 1.98
N VAL A 348 -74.35 104.26 0.74
CA VAL A 348 -73.97 102.90 0.33
C VAL A 348 -72.71 102.47 1.04
N HIS A 349 -71.71 103.34 1.24
CA HIS A 349 -70.51 103.06 2.02
C HIS A 349 -70.81 102.92 3.51
N CYS A 350 -71.72 103.73 4.09
CA CYS A 350 -72.20 103.53 5.44
C CYS A 350 -72.93 102.18 5.60
N GLN A 351 -73.77 101.78 4.63
CA GLN A 351 -74.45 100.49 4.63
C GLN A 351 -73.46 99.33 4.39
N GLN A 352 -72.50 99.45 3.47
CA GLN A 352 -71.43 98.48 3.25
C GLN A 352 -70.57 98.30 4.50
N LYS A 353 -70.23 99.39 5.20
CA LYS A 353 -69.51 99.34 6.48
C LYS A 353 -70.34 98.64 7.55
N LYS A 354 -71.65 98.91 7.62
CA LYS A 354 -72.59 98.20 8.51
C LYS A 354 -72.69 96.71 8.18
N VAL A 355 -72.85 96.35 6.90
CA VAL A 355 -72.87 94.96 6.42
C VAL A 355 -71.54 94.27 6.72
N LYS A 356 -70.40 94.94 6.52
CA LYS A 356 -69.09 94.39 6.86
C LYS A 356 -68.97 94.09 8.35
N LEU A 357 -69.38 95.01 9.22
CA LEU A 357 -69.44 94.78 10.67
C LEU A 357 -70.39 93.62 11.03
N MET A 358 -71.54 93.51 10.37
CA MET A 358 -72.47 92.38 10.55
C MET A 358 -71.85 91.05 10.07
N VAL A 359 -71.07 91.03 8.99
CA VAL A 359 -70.34 89.84 8.52
C VAL A 359 -69.22 89.46 9.48
N GLU A 360 -68.48 90.44 10.00
CA GLU A 360 -67.47 90.22 11.05
C GLU A 360 -68.11 89.65 12.33
N GLU A 361 -69.28 90.15 12.73
CA GLU A 361 -70.04 89.62 13.87
C GLU A 361 -70.60 88.21 13.58
N ILE A 362 -71.08 87.93 12.37
CA ILE A 362 -71.49 86.58 11.93
C ILE A 362 -70.32 85.61 11.99
N GLU A 363 -69.12 85.97 11.52
CA GLU A 363 -67.94 85.10 11.59
C GLU A 363 -67.47 84.89 13.05
N ILE A 364 -67.60 85.89 13.94
CA ILE A 364 -67.38 85.73 15.38
C ILE A 364 -68.41 84.76 15.98
N LEU A 365 -69.70 84.89 15.64
CA LEU A 365 -70.76 84.00 16.10
C LEU A 365 -70.59 82.58 15.58
N LYS A 366 -70.18 82.40 14.31
CA LYS A 366 -69.86 81.12 13.68
C LYS A 366 -68.67 80.43 14.36
N LYS A 367 -67.62 81.17 14.73
CA LYS A 367 -66.53 80.65 15.58
C LYS A 367 -67.03 80.19 16.95
N LYS A 368 -67.92 80.95 17.60
CA LYS A 368 -68.57 80.53 18.86
C LYS A 368 -69.47 79.30 18.68
N ILE A 369 -70.13 79.14 17.54
CA ILE A 369 -70.92 77.94 17.20
C ILE A 369 -69.98 76.74 17.04
N MET A 370 -68.90 76.84 16.25
CA MET A 370 -67.93 75.75 16.11
C MET A 370 -67.28 75.33 17.45
N GLN A 371 -66.98 76.30 18.33
CA GLN A 371 -66.54 75.99 19.71
C GLN A 371 -67.60 75.23 20.50
N LYS A 372 -68.88 75.60 20.38
CA LYS A 372 -69.99 74.88 21.01
C LYS A 372 -70.25 73.51 20.38
N GLU A 373 -70.08 73.35 19.07
CA GLU A 373 -70.18 72.04 18.39
C GLU A 373 -69.05 71.10 18.84
N LEU A 374 -67.83 71.62 19.00
CA LEU A 374 -66.72 70.85 19.57
C LEU A 374 -67.02 70.43 21.02
N PHE A 375 -67.55 71.34 21.84
CA PHE A 375 -67.97 71.03 23.20
C PHE A 375 -69.15 70.04 23.25
N ILE A 376 -70.10 70.12 22.32
CA ILE A 376 -71.18 69.12 22.17
C ILE A 376 -70.60 67.76 21.79
N LYS A 377 -69.61 67.69 20.88
CA LYS A 377 -68.92 66.43 20.56
C LYS A 377 -68.21 65.84 21.77
N GLN A 378 -67.49 66.66 22.55
CA GLN A 378 -66.86 66.22 23.80
C GLN A 378 -67.89 65.72 24.83
N LEU A 379 -69.05 66.37 24.94
CA LEU A 379 -70.15 65.91 25.78
C LEU A 379 -70.80 64.62 25.25
N LEU A 380 -70.94 64.45 23.93
CA LEU A 380 -71.47 63.23 23.31
C LEU A 380 -70.50 62.06 23.46
N GLU A 381 -69.19 62.28 23.33
CA GLU A 381 -68.16 61.29 23.67
C GLU A 381 -68.23 60.91 25.15
N LYS A 382 -68.43 61.89 26.05
CA LYS A 382 -68.59 61.61 27.48
C LYS A 382 -69.90 60.89 27.81
N ILE A 383 -70.99 61.20 27.11
CA ILE A 383 -72.28 60.49 27.21
C ILE A 383 -72.10 59.06 26.70
N SER A 384 -71.51 58.85 25.52
CA SER A 384 -71.27 57.52 24.97
C SER A 384 -70.37 56.66 25.87
N PHE A 385 -69.34 57.25 26.48
CA PHE A 385 -68.54 56.59 27.51
C PHE A 385 -69.40 56.16 28.71
N LEU A 386 -70.23 57.06 29.24
CA LEU A 386 -71.12 56.79 30.38
C LEU A 386 -72.26 55.82 30.01
N GLU A 387 -72.74 55.81 28.77
CA GLU A 387 -73.73 54.85 28.25
C GLU A 387 -73.11 53.45 28.13
N CYS A 388 -71.86 53.33 27.69
CA CYS A 388 -71.12 52.07 27.72
C CYS A 388 -70.88 51.59 29.16
N GLU A 389 -70.44 52.46 30.07
CA GLU A 389 -70.24 52.12 31.48
C GLU A 389 -71.57 51.72 32.16
N ASN A 390 -72.65 52.47 31.92
CA ASN A 390 -73.98 52.17 32.44
C ASN A 390 -74.57 50.90 31.81
N LYS A 391 -74.27 50.61 30.54
CA LYS A 391 -74.63 49.34 29.91
C LYS A 391 -73.84 48.17 30.50
N GLU A 392 -72.55 48.33 30.78
CA GLU A 392 -71.77 47.30 31.49
C GLU A 392 -72.32 47.06 32.90
N LEU A 393 -72.70 48.12 33.62
CA LEU A 393 -73.38 48.01 34.92
C LEU A 393 -74.76 47.35 34.80
N GLN A 394 -75.52 47.62 33.73
CA GLN A 394 -76.79 46.97 33.45
C GLN A 394 -76.61 45.49 33.11
N ASP A 395 -75.66 45.14 32.24
CA ASP A 395 -75.32 43.75 31.89
C ASP A 395 -74.86 42.97 33.15
N ARG A 396 -74.08 43.61 34.04
CA ARG A 396 -73.72 43.05 35.37
C ARG A 396 -74.94 42.90 36.29
N LEU A 397 -75.87 43.86 36.30
CA LEU A 397 -77.11 43.80 37.09
C LEU A 397 -78.02 42.69 36.58
N ASP A 398 -78.22 42.57 35.28
CA ASP A 398 -79.05 41.53 34.68
C ASP A 398 -78.43 40.14 34.87
N TYR A 399 -77.11 39.98 34.77
CA TYR A 399 -76.42 38.74 35.19
C TYR A 399 -76.68 38.40 36.66
N LEU A 400 -76.55 39.37 37.58
CA LEU A 400 -76.87 39.18 39.00
C LEU A 400 -78.37 38.87 39.23
N MET A 401 -79.25 39.39 38.40
CA MET A 401 -80.70 39.24 38.49
C MET A 401 -81.26 38.01 37.75
N GLU A 402 -80.51 37.40 36.84
CA GLU A 402 -80.72 36.02 36.38
C GLU A 402 -80.17 35.01 37.40
N THR A 403 -79.08 35.36 38.09
CA THR A 403 -78.49 34.52 39.15
C THR A 403 -79.30 34.61 40.47
N GLN A 404 -80.09 35.68 40.69
CA GLN A 404 -81.00 35.79 41.83
C GLN A 404 -82.44 35.39 41.49
N PRO A 405 -83.14 34.63 42.36
CA PRO A 405 -84.57 34.41 42.24
C PRO A 405 -85.33 35.72 42.52
N ARG A 406 -85.79 36.42 41.47
CA ARG A 406 -86.51 37.70 41.62
C ARG A 406 -87.80 37.53 42.43
N THR A 407 -87.81 38.05 43.64
CA THR A 407 -89.01 38.28 44.44
C THR A 407 -89.78 39.48 43.87
N ASN A 408 -91.06 39.28 43.51
CA ASN A 408 -91.94 40.38 43.16
C ASN A 408 -92.17 41.27 44.39
N VAL A 409 -91.70 42.51 44.36
CA VAL A 409 -92.00 43.52 45.38
C VAL A 409 -92.50 44.78 44.69
N GLU A 410 -93.77 45.09 44.94
CA GLU A 410 -94.42 46.33 44.53
C GLU A 410 -93.84 47.52 45.32
N THR A 411 -92.89 48.26 44.74
CA THR A 411 -92.45 49.55 45.29
C THR A 411 -93.28 50.69 44.71
N ARG A 412 -94.26 51.12 45.51
CA ARG A 412 -95.19 52.24 45.27
C ARG A 412 -94.53 53.46 44.63
N GLU A 413 -95.20 54.01 43.62
CA GLU A 413 -94.93 55.35 43.13
C GLU A 413 -95.14 56.39 44.24
N ILE A 414 -94.05 56.92 44.79
CA ILE A 414 -94.08 58.21 45.49
C ILE A 414 -93.84 59.27 44.42
N GLY A 415 -94.91 59.61 43.70
CA GLY A 415 -94.93 60.71 42.75
C GLY A 415 -94.78 62.04 43.48
N VAL A 416 -93.54 62.47 43.73
CA VAL A 416 -93.24 63.84 44.16
C VAL A 416 -93.47 64.75 42.95
N GLY A 417 -94.69 65.29 42.87
CA GLY A 417 -95.07 66.24 41.85
C GLY A 417 -94.27 67.53 42.00
N CYS A 418 -93.24 67.71 41.17
CA CYS A 418 -92.66 69.03 40.94
C CYS A 418 -93.60 69.80 40.00
N ASP A 419 -94.24 70.84 40.53
CA ASP A 419 -95.12 71.75 39.78
C ASP A 419 -94.40 72.38 38.58
N LEU A 420 -94.60 71.80 37.40
CA LEU A 420 -94.15 72.39 36.13
C LEU A 420 -95.34 73.13 35.48
N PRO A 421 -95.29 74.48 35.37
CA PRO A 421 -96.39 75.26 34.83
C PRO A 421 -96.60 74.94 33.34
N SER A 422 -97.72 74.27 33.04
CA SER A 422 -98.08 73.87 31.68
C SER A 422 -98.61 75.04 30.86
N ARG A 423 -97.70 75.87 30.32
CA ARG A 423 -97.85 76.49 28.99
C ARG A 423 -96.63 77.31 28.54
N PRO A 424 -96.31 77.33 27.23
CA PRO A 424 -96.64 76.35 26.19
C PRO A 424 -95.45 75.43 25.91
N VAL A 425 -95.72 74.29 25.29
CA VAL A 425 -94.73 73.59 24.48
C VAL A 425 -94.29 74.56 23.36
N ARG A 426 -93.21 75.30 23.60
CA ARG A 426 -92.39 75.81 22.50
C ARG A 426 -91.77 74.57 21.87
N THR A 427 -92.41 74.05 20.84
CA THR A 427 -91.78 73.20 19.85
C THR A 427 -90.53 73.94 19.36
N TYR A 428 -89.38 73.60 19.94
CA TYR A 428 -88.08 74.11 19.52
C TYR A 428 -87.66 73.36 18.25
N THR A 429 -88.52 73.41 17.23
CA THR A 429 -88.14 73.12 15.85
C THR A 429 -87.19 74.25 15.44
N PRO A 430 -85.89 73.98 15.18
CA PRO A 430 -84.90 75.03 14.93
C PRO A 430 -85.34 75.99 13.80
N PHE A 431 -86.06 75.44 12.83
CA PHE A 431 -86.55 76.13 11.63
C PHE A 431 -87.62 77.21 11.86
N LYS A 432 -88.42 77.17 12.94
CA LYS A 432 -89.54 78.13 13.08
C LYS A 432 -89.08 79.55 13.42
N ARG A 433 -88.00 79.69 14.21
CA ARG A 433 -87.39 81.01 14.49
C ARG A 433 -86.56 81.56 13.32
N VAL A 434 -86.11 80.71 12.41
CA VAL A 434 -85.41 81.13 11.18
C VAL A 434 -86.39 81.83 10.24
N LEU A 435 -87.57 81.24 10.01
CA LEU A 435 -88.62 81.85 9.17
C LEU A 435 -89.11 83.21 9.70
N GLU A 436 -89.28 83.37 11.03
CA GLU A 436 -89.66 84.66 11.63
C GLU A 436 -88.59 85.76 11.42
N PHE A 437 -87.31 85.39 11.32
CA PHE A 437 -86.23 86.32 10.99
C PHE A 437 -86.20 86.67 9.49
N THR A 438 -86.48 85.71 8.60
CA THR A 438 -86.50 85.95 7.15
C THR A 438 -87.65 86.88 6.74
N VAL A 439 -88.81 86.80 7.39
CA VAL A 439 -89.97 87.65 7.07
C VAL A 439 -89.76 89.11 7.50
N LYS A 440 -89.08 89.37 8.62
CA LYS A 440 -88.89 90.74 9.14
C LYS A 440 -87.87 91.60 8.38
N ASN A 441 -86.96 91.00 7.62
CA ASN A 441 -85.95 91.75 6.86
C ASN A 441 -86.38 92.09 5.42
N ASN A 442 -87.57 91.68 4.97
CA ASN A 442 -88.06 91.92 3.60
C ASN A 442 -89.01 93.13 3.49
N THR A 443 -89.06 94.02 4.50
CA THR A 443 -89.97 95.18 4.53
C THR A 443 -89.29 96.48 5.01
N SER A 444 -88.04 96.73 4.61
CA SER A 444 -87.36 98.04 4.72
C SER A 444 -86.25 98.16 3.68
#